data_AF-A0A8H5FCE7-F1
#
_entry.id   AF-A0A8H5FCE7-F1
#
_cell.length_a   1.000
_cell.length_b   1.000
_cell.length_c   1.000
_cell.angle_alpha   90.00
_cell.angle_beta   90.00
_cell.angle_gamma   90.00
#
_symmetry.space_group_name_H-M   'P 1'
#
loop_
_entity.id
_entity.type
_entity.pdbx_description
1 polymer ?
#
loop_
_entity_poly.entity_id
_entity_poly.type
_entity_poly.pdbx_seq_one_letter_code
_entity_poly.pdbx_strand_id
1 'polypeptide(L)'
;MWHGGHRGVQSSAHPDSYLDIPYSQLTTSVRETRGIDTETREGSEPPGVQTWGGGYVGVPRIGARINHSCSGANIVEDFDPETFTFSYTASRDIKAGQQIMRYHVTRTLPVAQRREALIAQQIICTCSACTNATPKTDKLRLEYQARVNILTKACQTSGPLPTAQAQAWLATTLRMKDEMEKEVLDNDPSFMQVWYSLQILYGRLRDEEKEDMCRRRLEGYMKFPGAIRERKKGHPGSRRT
;
A
#
# COMPACT_ATOMS: atom_id res chain seq x y z
N MET A 1 34.88 -11.87 60.90
CA MET A 1 35.47 -12.43 59.67
C MET A 1 34.50 -12.16 58.53
N TRP A 2 35.03 -11.51 57.48
CA TRP A 2 34.53 -11.32 56.11
C TRP A 2 33.34 -10.38 55.83
N HIS A 3 33.71 -9.32 55.10
CA HIS A 3 32.94 -8.32 54.38
C HIS A 3 32.28 -8.88 53.11
N GLY A 4 31.32 -8.13 52.55
CA GLY A 4 31.02 -8.19 51.11
C GLY A 4 29.69 -7.52 50.75
N GLY A 5 29.69 -6.23 50.45
CA GLY A 5 28.55 -5.56 49.82
C GLY A 5 28.58 -5.68 48.29
N HIS A 6 27.45 -5.43 47.63
CA HIS A 6 27.41 -4.78 46.31
C HIS A 6 26.00 -4.19 46.06
N ARG A 7 26.00 -2.91 45.69
CA ARG A 7 24.89 -2.16 45.08
C ARG A 7 24.68 -2.62 43.63
N GLY A 8 23.47 -2.47 43.08
CA GLY A 8 23.20 -2.72 41.68
C GLY A 8 21.82 -2.29 41.18
N VAL A 9 21.66 -0.97 40.99
CA VAL A 9 20.98 -0.27 39.87
C VAL A 9 19.52 -0.63 39.50
N GLN A 10 18.63 0.33 39.75
CA GLN A 10 17.32 0.49 39.10
C GLN A 10 17.47 0.68 37.59
N SER A 11 16.76 -0.10 36.78
CA SER A 11 16.60 0.14 35.34
C SER A 11 15.24 0.77 35.08
N SER A 12 15.23 2.11 35.01
CA SER A 12 14.16 2.89 34.39
C SER A 12 14.61 3.26 32.98
N ALA A 13 14.19 2.48 31.97
CA ALA A 13 14.39 2.85 30.58
C ALA A 13 13.08 3.39 30.00
N HIS A 14 13.06 4.72 29.79
CA HIS A 14 12.09 5.45 28.98
C HIS A 14 12.24 5.05 27.49
N PRO A 15 11.18 4.97 26.68
CA PRO A 15 11.25 4.46 25.30
C PRO A 15 11.71 5.48 24.24
N ASP A 16 12.28 6.63 24.61
CA ASP A 16 12.55 7.75 23.69
C ASP A 16 14.01 7.87 23.20
N SER A 17 14.80 6.78 23.18
CA SER A 17 16.15 6.84 22.60
C SER A 17 16.19 6.26 21.18
N TYR A 18 15.55 6.94 20.23
CA TYR A 18 15.89 6.81 18.82
C TYR A 18 17.05 7.77 18.52
N LEU A 19 18.10 7.25 17.88
CA LEU A 19 19.32 7.96 17.54
C LEU A 19 19.04 9.32 16.88
N ASP A 20 19.52 10.39 17.51
CA ASP A 20 19.54 11.76 16.97
C ASP A 20 20.46 11.84 15.75
N ILE A 21 19.92 11.60 14.56
CA ILE A 21 20.56 12.05 13.31
C ILE A 21 20.33 13.57 13.23
N PRO A 22 21.39 14.40 13.20
CA PRO A 22 21.22 15.85 13.20
C PRO A 22 20.38 16.32 12.00
N TYR A 23 19.28 17.00 12.35
CA TYR A 23 18.21 17.49 11.49
C TYR A 23 18.65 18.25 10.22
N SER A 24 19.84 18.86 10.26
CA SER A 24 20.43 19.61 9.15
C SER A 24 20.84 18.75 7.94
N GLN A 25 20.82 17.41 8.06
CA GLN A 25 21.27 16.50 7.00
C GLN A 25 20.12 15.87 6.17
N LEU A 26 18.85 16.11 6.51
CA LEU A 26 17.72 15.60 5.72
C LEU A 26 17.38 16.56 4.56
N THR A 27 18.15 16.47 3.48
CA THR A 27 17.82 17.14 2.20
C THR A 27 16.80 16.31 1.42
N THR A 28 15.80 16.94 0.80
CA THR A 28 15.04 16.27 -0.26
C THR A 28 16.00 15.98 -1.41
N SER A 29 16.26 14.71 -1.68
CA SER A 29 16.99 14.30 -2.88
C SER A 29 16.05 13.49 -3.76
N VAL A 30 16.02 13.80 -5.05
CA VAL A 30 15.43 12.96 -6.08
C VAL A 30 16.52 12.70 -7.10
N ARG A 31 16.77 11.44 -7.41
CA ARG A 31 17.75 11.04 -8.42
C ARG A 31 17.06 10.19 -9.46
N GLU A 32 17.32 10.52 -10.72
CA GLU A 32 16.99 9.64 -11.84
C GLU A 32 17.90 8.42 -11.74
N THR A 33 17.33 7.24 -11.49
CA THR A 33 18.06 5.99 -11.69
C THR A 33 17.93 5.65 -13.16
N ARG A 34 18.72 6.32 -14.00
CA ARG A 34 19.07 5.73 -15.30
C ARG A 34 19.75 4.41 -14.97
N GLY A 35 19.40 3.34 -15.69
CA GLY A 35 20.05 2.04 -15.53
C GLY A 35 21.54 2.27 -15.38
N ILE A 36 22.08 1.92 -14.21
CA ILE A 36 23.51 1.92 -14.03
C ILE A 36 23.96 0.78 -14.94
N ASP A 37 24.50 1.14 -16.10
CA ASP A 37 25.47 0.29 -16.77
C ASP A 37 26.59 0.14 -15.74
N THR A 38 26.50 -0.91 -14.93
CA THR A 38 27.68 -1.41 -14.27
C THR A 38 28.57 -1.81 -15.43
N GLU A 39 29.65 -1.06 -15.67
CA GLU A 39 30.77 -1.57 -16.42
C GLU A 39 31.04 -2.96 -15.87
N THR A 40 30.64 -3.95 -16.65
CA THR A 40 30.86 -5.36 -16.40
C THR A 40 32.37 -5.54 -16.37
N ARG A 41 32.94 -5.63 -15.17
CA ARG A 41 34.09 -6.50 -15.01
C ARG A 41 33.54 -7.91 -15.20
N GLU A 42 33.89 -8.52 -16.32
CA GLU A 42 33.47 -9.86 -16.75
C GLU A 42 33.32 -10.84 -15.57
N GLY A 43 32.18 -11.54 -15.55
CA GLY A 43 32.01 -12.77 -14.78
C GLY A 43 30.98 -12.68 -13.66
N SER A 44 29.76 -13.13 -14.00
CA SER A 44 28.62 -13.47 -13.13
C SER A 44 27.83 -12.31 -12.50
N GLU A 45 26.57 -12.18 -12.95
CA GLU A 45 25.52 -11.47 -12.23
C GLU A 45 25.27 -12.16 -10.88
N PRO A 46 25.27 -11.43 -9.75
CA PRO A 46 24.82 -12.01 -8.49
C PRO A 46 23.30 -12.26 -8.55
N PRO A 47 22.83 -13.45 -8.13
CA PRO A 47 21.40 -13.76 -8.12
C PRO A 47 20.66 -12.79 -7.18
N GLY A 48 19.71 -12.03 -7.74
CA GLY A 48 18.81 -11.18 -6.95
C GLY A 48 18.76 -9.69 -7.34
N VAL A 49 19.53 -9.25 -8.34
CA VAL A 49 19.45 -7.85 -8.81
C VAL A 49 18.23 -7.67 -9.72
N GLN A 50 17.17 -7.09 -9.17
CA GLN A 50 16.03 -6.62 -9.97
C GLN A 50 16.45 -5.31 -10.65
N THR A 51 16.59 -5.35 -11.97
CA THR A 51 16.75 -4.15 -12.79
C THR A 51 15.42 -3.39 -12.79
N TRP A 52 15.30 -2.37 -11.93
CA TRP A 52 14.19 -1.43 -12.01
C TRP A 52 14.40 -0.59 -13.27
N GLY A 53 13.73 -0.98 -14.36
CA GLY A 53 13.74 -0.21 -15.61
C GLY A 53 13.54 1.27 -15.32
N GLY A 54 14.49 2.10 -15.80
CA GLY A 54 14.67 3.53 -15.51
C GLY A 54 13.58 4.20 -14.66
N GLY A 55 13.88 4.40 -13.38
CA GLY A 55 12.97 5.00 -12.40
C GLY A 55 13.54 6.24 -11.72
N TYR A 56 12.75 6.82 -10.82
CA TYR A 56 13.22 7.85 -9.89
C TYR A 56 13.20 7.28 -8.48
N VAL A 57 14.24 7.57 -7.70
CA VAL A 57 14.24 7.34 -6.25
C VAL A 57 14.34 8.69 -5.58
N GLY A 58 13.42 8.96 -4.66
CA GLY A 58 13.38 10.21 -3.92
C GLY A 58 13.13 9.99 -2.43
N VAL A 59 13.75 10.83 -1.61
CA VAL A 59 13.51 10.87 -0.16
C VAL A 59 12.90 12.23 0.18
N PRO A 60 11.56 12.33 0.28
CA PRO A 60 10.88 13.58 0.60
C PRO A 60 11.12 13.98 2.06
N ARG A 61 11.64 15.19 2.32
CA ARG A 61 11.94 15.66 3.70
C ARG A 61 10.75 15.58 4.66
N ILE A 62 9.54 15.90 4.17
CA ILE A 62 8.31 15.82 4.98
C ILE A 62 7.84 14.38 5.07
N GLY A 63 7.81 13.65 3.96
CA GLY A 63 7.37 12.25 3.91
C GLY A 63 8.18 11.30 4.77
N ALA A 64 9.49 11.55 4.91
CA ALA A 64 10.38 10.77 5.75
C ALA A 64 10.04 10.84 7.26
N ARG A 65 9.21 11.80 7.68
CA ARG A 65 8.73 11.95 9.06
C ARG A 65 7.43 11.22 9.32
N ILE A 66 6.78 10.72 8.27
CA ILE A 66 5.48 10.08 8.40
C ILE A 66 5.73 8.64 8.85
N ASN A 67 5.17 8.31 10.00
CA ASN A 67 5.34 6.99 10.61
C ASN A 67 4.64 5.89 9.81
N HIS A 68 5.12 4.66 10.02
CA HIS A 68 4.55 3.48 9.40
C HIS A 68 3.35 2.93 10.18
N SER A 69 2.33 2.43 9.47
CA SER A 69 1.39 1.47 10.03
C SER A 69 0.83 0.53 8.96
N CYS A 70 0.83 -0.79 9.21
CA CYS A 70 0.24 -1.76 8.26
C CYS A 70 -1.30 -1.75 8.27
N SER A 71 -1.92 -1.25 9.35
CA SER A 71 -3.38 -1.23 9.56
C SER A 71 -3.94 0.16 9.77
N GLY A 72 -3.11 1.13 10.16
CA GLY A 72 -3.55 2.50 10.49
C GLY A 72 -3.16 3.54 9.45
N ALA A 73 -2.61 3.15 8.31
CA ALA A 73 -2.24 4.11 7.28
C ALA A 73 -3.49 4.85 6.76
N ASN A 74 -3.44 6.16 6.87
CA ASN A 74 -4.53 7.08 6.57
C ASN A 74 -4.18 8.07 5.47
N ILE A 75 -3.01 7.90 4.83
CA ILE A 75 -2.64 8.61 3.61
C ILE A 75 -2.14 7.65 2.53
N VAL A 76 -2.20 8.11 1.29
CA VAL A 76 -1.53 7.53 0.13
C VAL A 76 -0.48 8.53 -0.36
N GLU A 77 0.72 8.03 -0.65
CA GLU A 77 1.77 8.79 -1.32
C GLU A 77 1.68 8.58 -2.83
N ASP A 78 1.85 9.65 -3.59
CA ASP A 78 2.02 9.61 -5.03
C ASP A 78 3.23 10.47 -5.44
N PHE A 79 3.87 10.10 -6.55
CA PHE A 79 5.02 10.82 -7.10
C PHE A 79 4.75 11.19 -8.55
N ASP A 80 4.74 12.49 -8.83
CA ASP A 80 4.60 13.02 -10.17
C ASP A 80 6.00 13.21 -10.80
N PRO A 81 6.40 12.37 -11.78
CA PRO A 81 7.71 12.47 -12.40
C PRO A 81 7.87 13.70 -13.30
N GLU A 82 6.79 14.32 -13.77
CA GLU A 82 6.88 15.52 -14.61
C GLU A 82 7.26 16.75 -13.79
N THR A 83 6.78 16.81 -12.55
CA THR A 83 6.99 17.94 -11.63
C THR A 83 7.92 17.60 -10.46
N PHE A 84 8.43 16.37 -10.39
CA PHE A 84 9.26 15.85 -9.29
C PHE A 84 8.63 16.06 -7.91
N THR A 85 7.31 15.98 -7.83
CA THR A 85 6.56 16.31 -6.62
C THR A 85 6.01 15.06 -5.94
N PHE A 86 6.27 14.94 -4.64
CA PHE A 86 5.58 13.99 -3.78
C PHE A 86 4.29 14.62 -3.26
N SER A 87 3.17 13.93 -3.41
CA SER A 87 1.89 14.32 -2.84
C SER A 87 1.41 13.30 -1.82
N TYR A 88 0.76 13.77 -0.77
CA TYR A 88 0.20 12.95 0.30
C TYR A 88 -1.29 13.27 0.41
N THR A 89 -2.13 12.29 0.12
CA THR A 89 -3.58 12.47 0.13
C THR A 89 -4.19 11.60 1.22
N ALA A 90 -5.05 12.17 2.06
CA ALA A 90 -5.79 11.40 3.06
C ALA A 90 -6.64 10.33 2.38
N SER A 91 -6.51 9.07 2.78
CA SER A 91 -7.28 7.94 2.25
C SER A 91 -8.51 7.61 3.10
N ARG A 92 -8.71 8.35 4.19
CA ARG A 92 -9.83 8.27 5.13
C ARG A 92 -9.86 9.54 5.97
N ASP A 93 -10.94 9.74 6.71
CA ASP A 93 -11.05 10.86 7.64
C ASP A 93 -9.95 10.78 8.71
N ILE A 94 -9.29 11.91 8.96
CA ILE A 94 -8.25 12.06 9.97
C ILE A 94 -8.74 13.10 10.97
N LYS A 95 -8.96 12.68 12.22
CA LYS A 95 -9.43 13.58 13.28
C LYS A 95 -8.31 14.53 13.73
N ALA A 96 -8.67 15.70 14.26
CA ALA A 96 -7.70 16.59 14.88
C ALA A 96 -6.91 15.85 15.99
N GLY A 97 -5.59 15.99 15.98
CA GLY A 97 -4.69 15.28 16.90
C GLY A 97 -4.40 13.82 16.55
N GLN A 98 -5.07 13.24 15.54
CA GLN A 98 -4.74 11.91 15.05
C GLN A 98 -3.43 11.93 14.24
N GLN A 99 -2.56 10.97 14.48
CA GLN A 99 -1.30 10.86 13.75
C GLN A 99 -1.51 10.48 12.28
N ILE A 100 -0.72 11.09 11.40
CA ILE A 100 -0.65 10.73 9.98
C ILE A 100 0.29 9.53 9.82
N MET A 101 -0.16 8.50 9.12
CA MET A 101 0.52 7.22 8.97
C MET A 101 0.50 6.75 7.53
N ARG A 102 1.59 6.13 7.07
CA ARG A 102 1.72 5.57 5.71
C ARG A 102 2.20 4.12 5.71
N TYR A 103 2.14 3.50 4.54
CA TYR A 103 2.88 2.26 4.28
C TYR A 103 4.31 2.59 3.84
N HIS A 104 5.29 1.90 4.42
CA HIS A 104 6.70 1.89 3.99
C HIS A 104 7.08 0.57 3.33
N VAL A 105 6.17 -0.41 3.35
CA VAL A 105 6.35 -1.74 2.79
C VAL A 105 5.14 -2.12 1.96
N THR A 106 5.33 -3.05 1.03
CA THR A 106 4.27 -3.56 0.17
C THR A 106 3.17 -4.24 0.99
N ARG A 107 1.91 -3.90 0.73
CA ARG A 107 0.73 -4.37 1.49
C ARG A 107 0.50 -5.88 1.39
N THR A 108 0.96 -6.51 0.31
CA THR A 108 0.78 -7.94 0.01
C THR A 108 1.74 -8.85 0.76
N LEU A 109 2.76 -8.29 1.42
CA LEU A 109 3.75 -9.09 2.13
C LEU A 109 3.16 -9.72 3.40
N PRO A 110 3.50 -10.98 3.73
CA PRO A 110 3.19 -11.60 5.00
C PRO A 110 3.97 -10.94 6.15
N VAL A 111 3.56 -11.16 7.39
CA VAL A 111 4.08 -10.41 8.56
C VAL A 111 5.60 -10.54 8.73
N ALA A 112 6.16 -11.72 8.48
CA ALA A 112 7.60 -11.96 8.59
C ALA A 112 8.39 -11.05 7.63
N GLN A 113 7.98 -11.00 6.36
CA GLN A 113 8.62 -10.18 5.33
C GLN A 113 8.40 -8.68 5.58
N ARG A 114 7.21 -8.28 6.09
CA ARG A 114 6.99 -6.88 6.50
C ARG A 114 7.95 -6.47 7.62
N ARG A 115 8.13 -7.31 8.64
CA ARG A 115 9.04 -7.04 9.76
C ARG A 115 10.49 -6.93 9.28
N GLU A 116 10.93 -7.86 8.45
CA GLU A 116 12.28 -7.83 7.88
C GLU A 116 12.55 -6.54 7.10
N ALA A 117 11.63 -6.15 6.20
CA ALA A 117 11.76 -4.91 5.43
C ALA A 117 11.74 -3.64 6.30
N LEU A 118 10.98 -3.64 7.40
CA LEU A 118 10.92 -2.51 8.33
C LEU A 118 12.15 -2.43 9.25
N ILE A 119 12.74 -3.56 9.63
CA ILE A 119 13.98 -3.59 10.42
C ILE A 119 15.13 -2.93 9.66
N ALA A 120 15.20 -3.12 8.33
CA ALA A 120 16.17 -2.40 7.49
C ALA A 120 16.03 -0.87 7.56
N GLN A 121 14.84 -0.38 7.94
CA GLN A 121 14.54 1.04 8.17
C GLN A 121 14.54 1.41 9.66
N GLN A 122 14.99 0.51 10.54
CA GLN A 122 14.99 0.68 12.00
C GLN A 122 13.59 0.85 12.62
N ILE A 123 12.55 0.32 11.96
CA ILE A 123 11.16 0.40 12.41
C ILE A 123 10.70 -0.94 13.00
N ILE A 124 10.21 -0.92 14.24
CA ILE A 124 9.54 -2.06 14.87
C ILE A 124 8.03 -1.79 14.85
N CYS A 125 7.29 -2.46 13.95
CA CYS A 125 5.85 -2.22 13.80
C CYS A 125 5.03 -3.08 14.76
N THR A 126 4.28 -2.42 15.65
CA THR A 126 3.42 -3.02 16.68
C THR A 126 1.93 -2.85 16.39
N CYS A 127 1.56 -2.44 15.17
CA CYS A 127 0.16 -2.25 14.79
C CYS A 127 -0.64 -3.56 14.84
N SER A 128 -1.98 -3.48 14.91
CA SER A 128 -2.85 -4.66 15.07
C SER A 128 -2.66 -5.71 13.97
N ALA A 129 -2.44 -5.30 12.71
CA ALA A 129 -2.15 -6.24 11.61
C ALA A 129 -0.82 -6.99 11.75
N CYS A 130 0.15 -6.47 12.51
CA CYS A 130 1.40 -7.17 12.81
C CYS A 130 1.31 -7.99 14.09
N THR A 131 0.63 -7.46 15.11
CA THR A 131 0.48 -8.11 16.41
C THR A 131 -0.48 -9.30 16.36
N ASN A 132 -1.57 -9.19 15.58
CA ASN A 132 -2.60 -10.21 15.44
C ASN A 132 -2.45 -11.04 14.16
N ALA A 133 -1.27 -11.04 13.54
CA ALA A 133 -1.03 -11.78 12.31
C ALA A 133 -1.22 -13.29 12.54
N THR A 134 -1.95 -13.92 11.63
CA THR A 134 -2.20 -15.37 11.60
C THR A 134 -1.87 -15.92 10.21
N PRO A 135 -1.71 -17.24 10.06
CA PRO A 135 -1.56 -17.85 8.73
C PRO A 135 -2.71 -17.47 7.77
N LYS A 136 -3.93 -17.27 8.29
CA LYS A 136 -5.09 -16.85 7.49
C LYS A 136 -4.96 -15.42 6.98
N THR A 137 -4.52 -14.47 7.81
CA THR A 137 -4.35 -13.07 7.40
C THR A 137 -3.17 -12.90 6.46
N ASP A 138 -2.08 -13.65 6.67
CA ASP A 138 -0.94 -13.66 5.75
C ASP A 138 -1.33 -14.22 4.38
N LYS A 139 -2.10 -15.33 4.35
CA LYS A 139 -2.65 -15.87 3.11
C LYS A 139 -3.54 -14.84 2.40
N LEU A 140 -4.41 -14.13 3.14
CA LEU A 140 -5.23 -13.06 2.57
C LEU A 140 -4.36 -11.98 1.93
N ARG A 141 -3.30 -11.50 2.61
CA ARG A 141 -2.40 -10.46 2.07
C ARG A 141 -1.68 -10.90 0.79
N LEU A 142 -1.28 -12.16 0.70
CA LEU A 142 -0.65 -12.70 -0.49
C LEU A 142 -1.62 -12.77 -1.68
N GLU A 143 -2.88 -13.10 -1.43
CA GLU A 143 -3.81 -13.51 -2.49
C GLU A 143 -4.85 -12.44 -2.86
N TYR A 144 -5.12 -11.44 -2.01
CA TYR A 144 -6.28 -10.57 -2.18
C TYR A 144 -6.32 -9.87 -3.54
N GLN A 145 -5.19 -9.34 -4.04
CA GLN A 145 -5.15 -8.64 -5.32
C GLN A 145 -5.54 -9.58 -6.47
N ALA A 146 -5.00 -10.81 -6.48
CA ALA A 146 -5.34 -11.82 -7.47
C ALA A 146 -6.82 -12.22 -7.37
N ARG A 147 -7.33 -12.43 -6.15
CA ARG A 147 -8.74 -12.76 -5.89
C ARG A 147 -9.69 -11.66 -6.37
N VAL A 148 -9.39 -10.39 -6.07
CA VAL A 148 -10.16 -9.24 -6.52
C VAL A 148 -10.14 -9.11 -8.05
N ASN A 149 -8.98 -9.30 -8.68
CA ASN A 149 -8.86 -9.29 -10.13
C ASN A 149 -9.72 -10.38 -10.79
N ILE A 150 -9.74 -11.59 -10.22
CA ILE A 150 -10.59 -12.69 -10.71
C ILE A 150 -12.07 -12.33 -10.59
N LEU A 151 -12.50 -11.82 -9.43
CA LEU A 151 -13.90 -11.40 -9.21
C LEU A 151 -14.33 -10.32 -10.19
N THR A 152 -13.48 -9.31 -10.38
CA THR A 152 -13.75 -8.18 -11.28
C THR A 152 -13.90 -8.65 -12.71
N LYS A 153 -12.98 -9.49 -13.21
CA LYS A 153 -13.06 -10.06 -14.55
C LYS A 153 -14.31 -10.92 -14.74
N ALA A 154 -14.67 -11.73 -13.75
CA ALA A 154 -15.88 -12.55 -13.80
C ALA A 154 -17.14 -11.68 -13.94
N CYS A 155 -17.21 -10.55 -13.22
CA CYS A 155 -18.34 -9.61 -13.30
C CYS A 155 -18.39 -8.85 -14.63
N GLN A 156 -17.24 -8.55 -15.24
CA GLN A 156 -17.13 -7.81 -16.50
C GLN A 156 -17.36 -8.67 -17.76
N THR A 157 -17.51 -9.99 -17.63
CA THR A 157 -17.81 -10.86 -18.77
C THR A 157 -19.03 -10.36 -19.54
N SER A 158 -18.88 -10.22 -20.86
CA SER A 158 -19.96 -9.83 -21.76
C SER A 158 -20.89 -11.02 -21.97
N GLY A 159 -22.13 -10.89 -21.50
CA GLY A 159 -23.16 -11.92 -21.65
C GLY A 159 -24.15 -11.93 -20.48
N PRO A 160 -25.29 -12.62 -20.66
CA PRO A 160 -26.23 -12.82 -19.57
C PRO A 160 -25.58 -13.69 -18.49
N LEU A 161 -25.57 -13.18 -17.25
CA LEU A 161 -25.17 -13.96 -16.09
C LEU A 161 -26.43 -14.56 -15.45
N PRO A 162 -26.57 -15.89 -15.33
CA PRO A 162 -27.68 -16.50 -14.64
C PRO A 162 -27.82 -15.95 -13.21
N THR A 163 -29.05 -15.70 -12.75
CA THR A 163 -29.33 -15.11 -11.43
C THR A 163 -28.63 -15.86 -10.29
N ALA A 164 -28.66 -17.20 -10.30
CA ALA A 164 -28.00 -18.01 -9.29
C ALA A 164 -26.47 -17.79 -9.28
N GLN A 165 -25.86 -17.62 -10.45
CA GLN A 165 -24.43 -17.34 -10.57
C GLN A 165 -24.10 -15.91 -10.09
N ALA A 166 -24.95 -14.93 -10.42
CA ALA A 166 -24.83 -13.56 -9.91
C ALA A 166 -24.91 -13.52 -8.37
N GLN A 167 -25.83 -14.28 -7.77
CA GLN A 167 -25.94 -14.40 -6.31
C GLN A 167 -24.69 -15.04 -5.68
N ALA A 168 -24.14 -16.10 -6.29
CA ALA A 168 -22.92 -16.75 -5.80
C ALA A 168 -21.71 -15.80 -5.86
N TRP A 169 -21.56 -15.05 -6.95
CA TRP A 169 -20.53 -14.02 -7.08
C TRP A 169 -20.74 -12.86 -6.10
N LEU A 170 -21.98 -12.46 -5.85
CA LEU A 170 -22.31 -11.41 -4.87
C LEU A 170 -21.86 -11.83 -3.46
N ALA A 171 -22.26 -13.03 -3.03
CA ALA A 171 -21.85 -13.56 -1.72
C ALA A 171 -20.32 -13.65 -1.59
N THR A 172 -19.63 -14.06 -2.65
CA THR A 172 -18.16 -14.13 -2.65
C THR A 172 -17.50 -12.75 -2.61
N THR A 173 -18.05 -11.78 -3.33
CA THR A 173 -17.53 -10.41 -3.38
C THR A 173 -17.75 -9.68 -2.05
N LEU A 174 -18.91 -9.86 -1.42
CA LEU A 174 -19.19 -9.32 -0.08
C LEU A 174 -18.22 -9.90 0.96
N ARG A 175 -17.98 -11.22 0.94
CA ARG A 175 -16.97 -11.84 1.81
C ARG A 175 -15.57 -11.29 1.57
N MET A 176 -15.18 -11.06 0.31
CA MET A 176 -13.89 -10.43 -0.03
C MET A 176 -13.79 -9.01 0.55
N LYS A 177 -14.87 -8.22 0.42
CA LYS A 177 -14.96 -6.87 0.99
C LYS A 177 -14.75 -6.91 2.50
N ASP A 178 -15.50 -7.76 3.21
CA ASP A 178 -15.42 -7.87 4.67
C ASP A 178 -14.05 -8.35 5.15
N GLU A 179 -13.44 -9.30 4.43
CA GLU A 179 -12.07 -9.76 4.72
C GLU A 179 -11.05 -8.62 4.57
N MET A 180 -11.14 -7.83 3.50
CA MET A 180 -10.25 -6.69 3.28
C MET A 180 -10.44 -5.59 4.33
N GLU A 181 -11.68 -5.26 4.69
CA GLU A 181 -11.96 -4.25 5.72
C GLU A 181 -11.43 -4.69 7.09
N LYS A 182 -11.62 -5.97 7.46
CA LYS A 182 -11.10 -6.52 8.73
C LYS A 182 -9.58 -6.48 8.80
N GLU A 183 -8.90 -6.68 7.68
CA GLU A 183 -7.43 -6.59 7.57
C GLU A 183 -6.93 -5.17 7.26
N VAL A 184 -7.87 -4.21 7.20
CA VAL A 184 -7.64 -2.79 6.90
C VAL A 184 -6.87 -2.58 5.59
N LEU A 185 -7.28 -3.32 4.58
CA LEU A 185 -6.84 -3.26 3.18
C LEU A 185 -7.79 -2.42 2.31
N ASP A 186 -8.77 -1.76 2.93
CA ASP A 186 -9.81 -0.95 2.29
C ASP A 186 -9.30 0.37 1.70
N ASN A 187 -8.04 0.73 1.99
CA ASN A 187 -7.32 1.85 1.39
C ASN A 187 -6.45 1.45 0.18
N ASP A 188 -6.38 0.16 -0.16
CA ASP A 188 -5.66 -0.31 -1.34
C ASP A 188 -6.48 -0.02 -2.61
N PRO A 189 -5.86 0.39 -3.72
CA PRO A 189 -6.58 0.64 -4.98
C PRO A 189 -7.41 -0.56 -5.46
N SER A 190 -7.01 -1.80 -5.18
CA SER A 190 -7.81 -2.99 -5.52
C SER A 190 -9.16 -3.01 -4.79
N PHE A 191 -9.30 -2.38 -3.62
CA PHE A 191 -10.58 -2.35 -2.91
C PHE A 191 -11.67 -1.60 -3.70
N MET A 192 -11.30 -0.62 -4.53
CA MET A 192 -12.23 0.03 -5.46
C MET A 192 -12.85 -0.97 -6.45
N GLN A 193 -12.08 -1.94 -6.91
CA GLN A 193 -12.57 -2.96 -7.84
C GLN A 193 -13.59 -3.90 -7.18
N VAL A 194 -13.51 -4.09 -5.87
CA VAL A 194 -14.54 -4.80 -5.09
C VAL A 194 -15.87 -4.06 -5.16
N TRP A 195 -15.87 -2.75 -4.92
CA TRP A 195 -17.07 -1.91 -5.05
C TRP A 195 -17.63 -1.91 -6.47
N TYR A 196 -16.76 -1.85 -7.48
CA TYR A 196 -17.16 -1.93 -8.88
C TYR A 196 -17.83 -3.27 -9.21
N SER A 197 -17.27 -4.37 -8.71
CA SER A 197 -17.86 -5.71 -8.87
C SER A 197 -19.23 -5.80 -8.19
N LEU A 198 -19.37 -5.24 -6.98
CA LEU A 198 -20.66 -5.18 -6.27
C LEU A 198 -21.71 -4.39 -7.05
N GLN A 199 -21.34 -3.23 -7.60
CA GLN A 199 -22.25 -2.43 -8.43
C GLN A 199 -22.79 -3.25 -9.61
N ILE A 200 -21.90 -3.92 -10.38
CA ILE A 200 -22.32 -4.75 -11.51
C ILE A 200 -23.28 -5.87 -11.06
N LEU A 201 -22.96 -6.54 -9.96
CA LEU A 201 -23.74 -7.69 -9.48
C LEU A 201 -25.12 -7.25 -8.98
N TYR A 202 -25.22 -6.14 -8.27
CA TYR A 202 -26.52 -5.59 -7.85
C TYR A 202 -27.36 -5.14 -9.04
N GLY A 203 -26.77 -4.51 -10.06
CA GLY A 203 -27.48 -4.16 -11.29
C GLY A 203 -27.99 -5.40 -12.04
N ARG A 204 -27.20 -6.48 -12.11
CA ARG A 204 -27.64 -7.77 -12.69
C ARG A 204 -28.79 -8.41 -11.91
N LEU A 205 -28.84 -8.18 -10.60
CA LEU A 205 -29.90 -8.66 -9.71
C LEU A 205 -31.08 -7.70 -9.58
N ARG A 206 -31.03 -6.54 -10.24
CA ARG A 206 -32.04 -5.46 -10.18
C ARG A 206 -32.27 -4.93 -8.76
N ASP A 207 -31.22 -4.91 -7.93
CA ASP A 207 -31.23 -4.28 -6.61
C ASP A 207 -30.69 -2.84 -6.74
N GLU A 208 -31.56 -1.94 -7.23
CA GLU A 208 -31.20 -0.57 -7.60
C GLU A 208 -30.66 0.25 -6.42
N GLU A 209 -31.21 0.05 -5.23
CA GLU A 209 -30.78 0.75 -4.01
C GLU A 209 -29.31 0.45 -3.69
N LYS A 210 -28.94 -0.84 -3.71
CA LYS A 210 -27.55 -1.25 -3.41
C LYS A 210 -26.60 -0.97 -4.57
N GLU A 211 -27.07 -1.02 -5.80
CA GLU A 211 -26.29 -0.57 -6.96
C GLU A 211 -25.90 0.91 -6.81
N ASP A 212 -26.88 1.77 -6.51
CA ASP A 212 -26.66 3.21 -6.38
C ASP A 212 -25.80 3.55 -5.15
N MET A 213 -25.94 2.80 -4.05
CA MET A 213 -25.03 2.88 -2.91
C MET A 213 -23.57 2.57 -3.31
N CYS A 214 -23.35 1.52 -4.10
CA CYS A 214 -22.00 1.20 -4.60
C CYS A 214 -21.47 2.29 -5.54
N ARG A 215 -22.33 2.83 -6.41
CA ARG A 215 -21.99 3.92 -7.33
C ARG A 215 -21.52 5.18 -6.59
N ARG A 216 -22.28 5.65 -5.61
CA ARG A 216 -21.88 6.80 -4.76
C ARG A 216 -20.54 6.56 -4.06
N ARG A 217 -20.28 5.33 -3.61
CA ARG A 217 -19.02 4.98 -2.96
C ARG A 217 -17.85 5.05 -3.96
N LEU A 218 -18.04 4.54 -5.17
CA LEU A 218 -17.05 4.61 -6.27
C LEU A 218 -16.75 6.05 -6.70
N GLU A 219 -17.77 6.91 -6.80
CA GLU A 219 -17.56 8.33 -7.08
C GLU A 219 -16.66 9.00 -6.04
N GLY A 220 -16.79 8.61 -4.77
CA GLY A 220 -15.85 9.02 -3.71
C GLY A 220 -14.41 8.59 -4.01
N TYR A 221 -14.20 7.37 -4.53
CA TYR A 221 -12.89 6.87 -4.93
C TYR A 221 -12.32 7.57 -6.17
N MET A 222 -13.14 7.89 -7.17
CA MET A 222 -12.70 8.55 -8.42
C MET A 222 -12.35 10.02 -8.24
N LYS A 223 -12.83 10.66 -7.17
CA LYS A 223 -12.45 12.02 -6.79
C LYS A 223 -11.04 12.09 -6.15
N PHE A 224 -10.38 10.96 -5.91
CA PHE A 224 -8.98 10.95 -5.45
C PHE A 224 -8.01 11.14 -6.64
N PRO A 225 -7.17 12.19 -6.63
CA PRO A 225 -6.29 12.55 -7.75
C PRO A 225 -5.29 11.47 -8.19
N GLY A 226 -5.00 10.48 -7.33
CA GLY A 226 -4.05 9.40 -7.62
C GLY A 226 -4.65 8.17 -8.32
N ALA A 227 -5.97 8.12 -8.55
CA ALA A 227 -6.61 6.89 -9.03
C ALA A 227 -6.35 6.60 -10.51
N ILE A 228 -6.35 7.60 -11.40
CA ILE A 228 -6.11 7.39 -12.83
C ILE A 228 -5.60 8.71 -13.45
N ARG A 229 -4.27 8.93 -13.47
CA ARG A 229 -3.69 9.69 -14.59
C ARG A 229 -3.53 8.69 -15.73
N GLU A 230 -4.48 8.68 -16.66
CA GLU A 230 -4.24 8.04 -17.95
C GLU A 230 -2.95 8.66 -18.49
N ARG A 231 -1.88 7.86 -18.61
CA ARG A 231 -0.72 8.26 -19.40
C ARG A 231 -1.24 8.50 -20.81
N LYS A 232 -1.47 9.75 -21.16
CA LYS A 232 -1.56 10.15 -22.57
C LYS A 232 -0.26 9.65 -23.18
N LYS A 233 -0.33 8.55 -23.92
CA LYS A 233 0.79 8.07 -24.73
C LYS A 233 1.07 9.21 -25.70
N GLY A 234 2.08 10.03 -25.39
CA GLY A 234 2.59 11.03 -26.31
C GLY A 234 2.90 10.31 -27.61
N HIS A 235 2.14 10.61 -28.66
CA HIS A 235 2.49 10.17 -30.00
C HIS A 235 3.89 10.73 -30.30
N PRO A 236 4.89 9.90 -30.64
CA PRO A 236 6.16 10.41 -31.11
C PRO A 236 5.87 11.21 -32.39
N GLY A 237 6.06 12.52 -32.30
CA GLY A 237 5.87 13.43 -33.41
C GLY A 237 6.68 12.97 -34.61
N SER A 238 6.00 12.77 -35.73
CA SER A 238 6.63 12.63 -37.04
C SER A 238 7.49 13.86 -37.30
N ARG A 239 8.82 13.73 -37.19
CA ARG A 239 9.73 14.66 -37.86
C ARG A 239 9.53 14.48 -39.36
N ARG A 240 8.87 15.45 -39.98
CA ARG A 240 9.01 15.68 -41.42
C ARG A 240 10.41 16.25 -41.64
N THR A 241 11.24 15.49 -42.34
CA THR A 241 12.27 16.01 -43.24
C THR A 241 11.64 16.20 -44.61
#